data_AF-A0A1I6AB30-F1
#
_entry.id   AF-A0A1I6AB30-F1
#
_cell.length_a   1.000
_cell.length_b   1.000
_cell.length_c   1.000
_cell.angle_alpha   90.00
_cell.angle_beta   90.00
_cell.angle_gamma   90.00
#
_symmetry.space_group_name_H-M   'P 1'
#
loop_
_entity.id
_entity.type
_entity.pdbx_description
1 polymer ?
#
loop_
_entity_poly.entity_id
_entity_poly.type
_entity_poly.pdbx_seq_one_letter_code
_entity_poly.pdbx_strand_id
1 'polypeptide(L)'
;MTSMTALETFVAEGISTGNVRTWLLDNIIPLVLLAVALLLLWLGGGKGDNAGVMRRLAGVVIALAIIGLAVSGAGVNVGQWIAGLFTG
;
A
#
# COMPACT_ATOMS: atom_id res chain seq x y z
N MET A 1 31.99 28.41 2.57
CA MET A 1 31.58 28.54 1.15
C MET A 1 30.58 27.47 0.72
N THR A 2 30.70 26.22 1.17
CA THR A 2 29.73 25.14 0.89
C THR A 2 28.31 25.37 1.43
N SER A 3 28.18 26.11 2.54
CA SER A 3 26.87 26.45 3.13
C SER A 3 26.10 27.49 2.32
N MET A 4 26.76 28.54 1.80
CA MET A 4 26.12 29.55 0.95
C MET A 4 25.64 28.97 -0.37
N THR A 5 26.45 28.09 -1.00
CA THR A 5 26.02 27.37 -2.20
C THR A 5 24.84 26.45 -1.95
N ALA A 6 24.76 25.80 -0.78
CA ALA A 6 23.59 24.97 -0.45
C ALA A 6 22.32 25.82 -0.29
N LEU A 7 22.42 26.95 0.40
CA LEU A 7 21.33 27.93 0.57
C LEU A 7 20.86 28.50 -0.78
N GLU A 8 21.78 28.83 -1.70
CA GLU A 8 21.44 29.29 -3.05
C GLU A 8 20.72 28.22 -3.88
N THR A 9 21.12 26.95 -3.78
CA THR A 9 20.43 25.83 -4.45
C THR A 9 19.01 25.64 -3.90
N PHE A 10 18.82 25.69 -2.57
CA PHE A 10 17.49 25.57 -1.97
C PHE A 10 16.55 26.72 -2.33
N VAL A 11 17.08 27.94 -2.49
CA VAL A 11 16.30 29.12 -2.92
C VAL A 11 15.96 29.03 -4.42
N ALA A 12 16.87 28.51 -5.25
CA ALA A 12 16.66 28.36 -6.70
C ALA A 12 15.69 27.23 -7.07
N GLU A 13 15.63 26.16 -6.27
CA GLU A 13 14.79 24.98 -6.55
C GLU A 13 13.33 25.16 -6.12
N GLY A 14 13.03 26.21 -5.34
CA GLY A 14 11.72 26.41 -4.71
C GLY A 14 11.38 25.30 -3.72
N ILE A 15 10.37 25.49 -2.87
CA ILE A 15 9.92 24.41 -1.99
C ILE A 15 9.21 23.36 -2.85
N SER A 16 9.99 22.39 -3.35
CA SER A 16 9.52 21.26 -4.15
C SER A 16 9.31 20.03 -3.27
N THR A 17 8.17 19.37 -3.45
CA THR A 17 7.89 18.08 -2.82
C THR A 17 8.40 16.90 -3.65
N GLY A 18 9.14 17.16 -4.74
CA GLY A 18 9.65 16.13 -5.66
C GLY A 18 10.43 15.03 -4.95
N ASN A 19 11.37 15.41 -4.08
CA ASN A 19 12.18 14.46 -3.31
C ASN A 19 11.34 13.60 -2.36
N VAL A 20 10.31 14.19 -1.72
CA VAL A 20 9.38 13.47 -0.85
C VAL A 20 8.51 12.51 -1.66
N ARG A 21 8.00 12.96 -2.82
CA ARG A 21 7.20 12.14 -3.73
C ARG A 21 8.00 10.93 -4.23
N THR A 22 9.23 11.14 -4.70
CA THR A 22 10.10 10.06 -5.18
C THR A 22 10.37 9.07 -4.06
N TRP A 23 10.75 9.54 -2.87
CA TRP A 23 10.93 8.67 -1.70
C TRP A 23 9.68 7.84 -1.39
N LEU A 24 8.48 8.45 -1.47
CA LEU A 24 7.23 7.76 -1.20
C LEU A 24 6.93 6.66 -2.22
N LEU A 25 7.21 6.94 -3.50
CA LEU A 25 7.02 5.99 -4.59
C LEU A 25 8.01 4.83 -4.52
N ASP A 26 9.28 5.11 -4.22
CA ASP A 26 10.32 4.10 -4.08
C ASP A 26 10.07 3.17 -2.87
N ASN A 27 9.34 3.66 -1.87
CA ASN A 27 9.03 2.93 -0.64
C ASN A 27 7.55 2.54 -0.54
N ILE A 28 6.80 2.53 -1.64
CA ILE A 28 5.35 2.32 -1.58
C ILE A 28 4.98 0.94 -0.99
N ILE A 29 5.74 -0.10 -1.33
CA ILE A 29 5.54 -1.46 -0.80
C ILE A 29 5.74 -1.50 0.73
N PRO A 30 6.91 -1.11 1.29
CA PRO A 30 7.10 -1.10 2.74
C PRO A 30 6.13 -0.16 3.47
N LEU A 31 5.75 0.97 2.88
CA LEU A 31 4.76 1.88 3.47
C LEU A 31 3.37 1.26 3.58
N VAL A 32 2.91 0.53 2.56
CA VAL A 32 1.63 -0.20 2.61
C VAL A 32 1.68 -1.31 3.67
N LEU A 33 2.77 -2.07 3.76
CA LEU A 33 2.94 -3.08 4.79
C LEU A 33 2.93 -2.48 6.20
N LEU A 34 3.61 -1.34 6.39
CA LEU A 34 3.60 -0.60 7.64
C LEU A 34 2.19 -0.11 7.99
N ALA A 35 1.46 0.45 7.02
CA ALA A 35 0.09 0.90 7.22
C ALA A 35 -0.82 -0.25 7.68
N VAL A 36 -0.70 -1.43 7.06
CA VAL A 36 -1.44 -2.63 7.49
C VAL A 36 -1.02 -3.06 8.89
N ALA A 37 0.27 -3.07 9.22
CA ALA A 37 0.77 -3.42 10.54
C ALA A 37 0.27 -2.47 11.64
N LEU A 38 0.24 -1.16 11.37
CA LEU A 38 -0.30 -0.17 12.30
C LEU A 38 -1.81 -0.30 12.45
N LEU A 39 -2.53 -0.57 11.37
CA LEU A 39 -3.96 -0.83 11.38
C LEU A 39 -4.28 -2.07 12.22
N LEU A 40 -3.51 -3.15 12.05
CA LEU A 40 -3.56 -4.36 12.86
C LEU A 40 -3.32 -4.08 14.34
N LEU A 41 -2.27 -3.33 14.66
CA LEU A 41 -1.92 -2.95 16.03
C LEU A 41 -3.04 -2.12 16.67
N TRP A 42 -3.59 -1.16 15.93
CA TRP A 42 -4.67 -0.29 16.40
C TRP A 42 -5.96 -1.07 16.65
N LEU A 43 -6.28 -2.04 15.79
CA LEU A 43 -7.43 -2.90 15.92
C LEU A 43 -7.27 -3.96 17.03
N GLY A 44 -6.06 -4.47 17.25
CA GLY A 44 -5.77 -5.48 18.27
C GLY A 44 -5.54 -4.93 19.69
N GLY A 45 -5.24 -3.64 19.84
CA GLY A 45 -4.88 -3.05 21.14
C GLY A 45 -6.04 -2.89 22.14
N GLY A 46 -7.29 -2.94 21.68
CA GLY A 46 -8.48 -2.83 22.52
C GLY A 46 -9.16 -4.17 22.75
N LYS A 47 -8.94 -4.80 23.92
CA LYS A 47 -9.76 -5.91 24.47
C LYS A 47 -9.76 -7.28 23.76
N GLY A 48 -8.86 -7.55 22.82
CA GLY A 48 -8.75 -8.90 22.23
C GLY A 48 -9.98 -9.32 21.40
N ASP A 49 -10.69 -8.34 20.83
CA ASP A 49 -11.80 -8.58 19.89
C ASP A 49 -11.26 -9.02 18.52
N ASN A 50 -10.77 -10.25 18.46
CA ASN A 50 -10.23 -10.85 17.24
C ASN A 50 -11.30 -10.95 16.14
N ALA A 51 -12.59 -11.05 16.48
CA ALA A 51 -13.67 -11.11 15.51
C ALA A 51 -13.87 -9.75 14.81
N GLY A 52 -13.88 -8.66 15.57
CA GLY A 52 -13.96 -7.30 15.04
C GLY A 52 -12.77 -6.92 14.15
N VAL A 53 -11.57 -7.36 14.55
CA VAL A 53 -10.35 -7.18 13.75
C VAL A 53 -10.43 -7.95 12.43
N MET A 54 -10.76 -9.25 12.50
CA MET A 54 -10.80 -10.11 11.31
C MET A 54 -11.82 -9.64 10.27
N ARG A 55 -12.97 -9.11 10.68
CA ARG A 55 -13.97 -8.56 9.74
C ARG A 55 -13.42 -7.38 8.93
N ARG A 56 -12.61 -6.52 9.54
CA ARG A 56 -12.03 -5.34 8.88
C ARG A 56 -10.82 -5.72 8.03
N LEU A 57 -9.97 -6.62 8.54
CA LEU A 57 -8.83 -7.14 7.78
C LEU A 57 -9.25 -7.91 6.54
N ALA A 58 -10.25 -8.78 6.65
CA ALA A 58 -10.76 -9.53 5.51
C ALA A 58 -11.19 -8.58 4.39
N GLY A 59 -11.89 -7.49 4.72
CA GLY A 59 -12.28 -6.46 3.75
C GLY A 59 -11.09 -5.79 3.07
N VAL A 60 -10.04 -5.43 3.82
CA VAL A 60 -8.82 -4.81 3.28
C VAL A 60 -8.07 -5.78 2.36
N VAL A 61 -7.89 -7.02 2.77
CA VAL A 61 -7.20 -8.04 1.98
C VAL A 61 -7.95 -8.32 0.68
N ILE A 62 -9.29 -8.43 0.73
CA ILE A 62 -10.13 -8.63 -0.45
C ILE A 62 -10.00 -7.43 -1.42
N ALA A 63 -10.05 -6.20 -0.91
CA ALA A 63 -9.89 -5.01 -1.74
C ALA A 63 -8.52 -4.97 -2.44
N LEU A 64 -7.45 -5.28 -1.72
CA LEU A 64 -6.10 -5.37 -2.28
C LEU A 64 -5.97 -6.48 -3.33
N ALA A 65 -6.59 -7.65 -3.10
CA ALA A 65 -6.61 -8.73 -4.06
C ALA A 65 -7.33 -8.34 -5.36
N ILE A 66 -8.48 -7.65 -5.26
CA ILE A 66 -9.21 -7.14 -6.44
C ILE A 66 -8.36 -6.15 -7.22
N ILE A 67 -7.72 -5.19 -6.55
CA ILE A 67 -6.82 -4.22 -7.18
C ILE A 67 -5.64 -4.94 -7.86
N GLY A 68 -5.04 -5.91 -7.18
CA GLY A 68 -3.93 -6.69 -7.74
C GLY A 68 -4.34 -7.46 -9.01
N LEU A 69 -5.52 -8.09 -9.01
CA LEU A 69 -6.06 -8.77 -10.20
C LEU A 69 -6.34 -7.81 -11.34
N ALA A 70 -6.85 -6.61 -11.05
CA ALA A 70 -7.12 -5.58 -12.05
C ALA A 70 -5.82 -5.05 -12.68
N VAL A 71 -4.79 -4.76 -11.87
CA VAL A 71 -3.52 -4.22 -12.36
C VAL A 71 -2.69 -5.26 -13.12
N SER A 72 -2.69 -6.51 -12.66
CA SER A 72 -1.93 -7.60 -13.28
C SER A 72 -2.57 -8.16 -14.55
N GLY A 73 -3.86 -7.89 -14.79
CA GLY A 73 -4.63 -8.53 -15.87
C GLY A 73 -4.89 -10.03 -15.65
N ALA A 74 -4.53 -10.59 -14.48
CA ALA A 74 -4.69 -12.01 -14.18
C ALA A 74 -6.15 -12.45 -13.99
N GLY A 75 -7.10 -11.51 -13.97
CA GLY A 75 -8.53 -11.78 -13.72
C GLY A 75 -9.14 -12.82 -14.67
N VAL A 76 -8.74 -12.83 -15.95
CA VAL A 76 -9.26 -13.80 -16.94
C VAL A 76 -8.79 -15.22 -16.62
N ASN A 77 -7.49 -15.41 -16.34
CA ASN A 77 -6.92 -16.72 -16.00
C ASN A 77 -7.53 -17.26 -14.70
N VAL A 78 -7.71 -16.41 -13.69
CA VAL A 78 -8.37 -16.78 -12.44
C VAL A 78 -9.83 -17.17 -12.68
N GLY A 79 -10.56 -16.41 -13.51
CA GLY A 79 -11.95 -16.72 -13.86
C GLY A 79 -12.09 -18.05 -14.61
N GLN A 80 -11.20 -18.32 -15.56
CA GLN A 80 -11.15 -19.58 -16.29
C GLN A 80 -10.83 -20.76 -15.37
N TRP A 81 -9.88 -20.60 -14.45
CA TRP A 81 -9.57 -21.61 -13.45
C TRP A 81 -10.78 -21.93 -12.56
N ILE A 82 -11.48 -20.91 -12.05
CA ILE A 82 -12.70 -21.09 -11.23
C ILE A 82 -13.79 -21.78 -12.05
N ALA A 83 -14.02 -21.36 -13.30
CA ALA A 83 -15.00 -22.00 -14.17
C ALA A 83 -14.70 -23.49 -14.39
N GLY A 84 -13.42 -23.83 -14.57
CA GLY A 84 -12.95 -25.21 -14.70
C GLY A 84 -13.28 -26.11 -13.49
N LEU A 85 -13.42 -25.53 -12.28
CA LEU A 85 -13.83 -26.28 -11.09
C LEU A 85 -15.27 -26.79 -11.16
N PHE A 86 -16.12 -26.14 -11.96
CA PHE A 86 -17.53 -26.49 -12.12
C PHE A 86 -17.84 -27.24 -13.42
N THR A 87 -17.00 -27.08 -14.44
CA THR A 87 -17.28 -27.65 -15.77
C THR A 87 -16.65 -29.01 -16.03
N GLY A 88 -15.62 -29.41 -15.28
CA GLY A 88 -14.93 -30.70 -15.48
C GLY A 88 -14.08 -30.75 -16.74
#